data_AF-A0A946MXY5-F1
#
_entry.id   AF-A0A946MXY5-F1
#
_cell.length_a   1.000
_cell.length_b   1.000
_cell.length_c   1.000
_cell.angle_alpha   90.00
_cell.angle_beta   90.00
_cell.angle_gamma   90.00
#
_symmetry.space_group_name_H-M   'P 1'
#
loop_
_entity.id
_entity.type
_entity.pdbx_description
1 polymer ?
#
loop_
_entity_poly.entity_id
_entity_poly.type
_entity_poly.pdbx_seq_one_letter_code
_entity_poly.pdbx_strand_id
1 'polypeptide(L)'
;MQDKICCGPGYASPSDAMQAPHEKLLYTIAIYTGTGIQKPDYLATIDADPQSPTYSQVISRLEVPGIGDELHHMGWNACSSCHDVPGIERRYLIVPGVRSSNLHIVDCLDDPRNPKLHMIIQGADIKAKTNLSAPHTVHCLGSDIIISMLGDAQGNAPGGYLHLNENFDIVGRWENDMGDIKFGYDFWYQPRHNVMVSSEWAAPNTFMPGFDLEEVGHLKYGREIHFWNFEEKRVEETMYLGEDGLVPLEVRFHHDPDSTHGFVGAAL
;
A
#
# COMPACT_ATOMS: atom_id res chain seq x y z
N MET A 1 -24.97 12.82 -25.67
CA MET A 1 -24.51 11.45 -25.36
C MET A 1 -23.64 10.97 -26.51
N GLN A 2 -22.35 11.28 -26.46
CA GLN A 2 -21.26 10.55 -27.10
C GLN A 2 -19.94 11.13 -26.57
N ASP A 3 -18.98 10.22 -26.40
CA ASP A 3 -17.53 10.43 -26.15
C ASP A 3 -17.09 10.86 -24.74
N LYS A 4 -17.18 9.91 -23.79
CA LYS A 4 -16.29 9.84 -22.62
C LYS A 4 -15.27 8.70 -22.75
N ILE A 5 -14.72 8.50 -23.94
CA ILE A 5 -13.56 7.61 -24.18
C ILE A 5 -12.27 8.46 -24.19
N CYS A 6 -12.14 9.43 -23.27
CA CYS A 6 -10.98 10.33 -23.28
C CYS A 6 -9.96 10.01 -22.19
N CYS A 7 -10.39 9.43 -21.06
CA CYS A 7 -9.56 9.37 -19.86
C CYS A 7 -9.87 8.12 -19.02
N GLY A 8 -8.84 7.59 -18.37
CA GLY A 8 -8.93 6.59 -17.30
C GLY A 8 -9.39 7.22 -15.98
N PRO A 9 -9.15 6.57 -14.83
CA PRO A 9 -9.72 6.99 -13.55
C PRO A 9 -8.99 8.20 -12.95
N GLY A 10 -9.67 8.88 -12.03
CA GLY A 10 -9.09 9.99 -11.26
C GLY A 10 -9.09 11.33 -12.01
N TYR A 11 -8.06 12.14 -11.77
CA TYR A 11 -8.03 13.56 -12.14
C TYR A 11 -6.67 13.93 -12.75
N ALA A 12 -6.66 14.85 -13.72
CA ALA A 12 -5.45 15.30 -14.39
C ALA A 12 -4.49 16.07 -13.46
N SER A 13 -5.01 16.72 -12.42
CA SER A 13 -4.23 17.54 -11.50
C SER A 13 -4.76 17.51 -10.06
N PRO A 14 -3.94 17.87 -9.06
CA PRO A 14 -4.41 18.06 -7.69
C PRO A 14 -5.54 19.09 -7.58
N SER A 15 -5.49 20.18 -8.37
CA SER A 15 -6.55 21.20 -8.40
C SER A 15 -7.88 20.60 -8.85
N ASP A 16 -7.88 19.78 -9.90
CA ASP A 16 -9.10 19.11 -10.37
C ASP A 16 -9.63 18.11 -9.34
N ALA A 17 -8.73 17.39 -8.66
CA ALA A 17 -9.11 16.48 -7.58
C ALA A 17 -9.79 17.21 -6.41
N MET A 18 -9.32 18.41 -6.06
CA MET A 18 -9.91 19.23 -5.00
C MET A 18 -11.30 19.78 -5.35
N GLN A 19 -11.62 19.92 -6.64
CA GLN A 19 -12.95 20.36 -7.11
C GLN A 19 -13.91 19.20 -7.37
N ALA A 20 -13.46 17.96 -7.17
CA ALA A 20 -14.28 16.79 -7.41
C ALA A 20 -15.47 16.70 -6.45
N PRO A 21 -16.55 15.98 -6.83
CA PRO A 21 -17.64 15.70 -5.91
C PRO A 21 -17.13 15.00 -4.65
N HIS A 22 -17.72 15.34 -3.51
CA HIS A 22 -17.46 14.66 -2.24
C HIS A 22 -17.76 13.16 -2.34
N GLU A 23 -16.93 12.37 -1.67
CA GLU A 23 -17.11 10.95 -1.50
C GLU A 23 -18.44 10.62 -0.80
N LYS A 24 -19.09 9.57 -1.27
CA LYS A 24 -20.37 9.08 -0.72
C LYS A 24 -20.23 7.76 0.03
N LEU A 25 -19.08 7.11 -0.10
CA LEU A 25 -18.73 5.86 0.52
C LEU A 25 -17.30 5.92 1.02
N LEU A 26 -17.08 5.33 2.18
CA LEU A 26 -15.74 5.09 2.74
C LEU A 26 -15.56 3.60 2.89
N TYR A 27 -14.43 3.10 2.43
CA TYR A 27 -13.97 1.76 2.75
C TYR A 27 -12.93 1.87 3.85
N THR A 28 -13.00 1.02 4.86
CA THR A 28 -12.01 0.96 5.92
C THR A 28 -11.82 -0.48 6.38
N ILE A 29 -10.60 -0.79 6.79
CA ILE A 29 -10.24 -2.09 7.32
C ILE A 29 -10.61 -2.13 8.81
N ALA A 30 -11.12 -3.27 9.25
CA ALA A 30 -11.28 -3.59 10.66
C ALA A 30 -10.69 -4.96 10.95
N ILE A 31 -9.98 -5.05 12.08
CA ILE A 31 -9.26 -6.27 12.48
C ILE A 31 -9.77 -6.83 13.80
N TYR A 32 -9.77 -8.16 13.90
CA TYR A 32 -9.85 -8.88 15.17
C TYR A 32 -8.49 -9.41 15.61
N THR A 33 -7.49 -9.45 14.71
CA THR A 33 -6.12 -9.82 15.06
C THR A 33 -5.62 -8.96 16.23
N GLY A 34 -5.07 -9.61 17.27
CA GLY A 34 -4.63 -8.96 18.51
C GLY A 34 -5.72 -8.71 19.57
N THR A 35 -7.01 -8.90 19.25
CA THR A 35 -8.12 -8.65 20.20
C THR A 35 -8.51 -9.87 21.06
N GLY A 36 -8.02 -11.06 20.71
CA GLY A 36 -8.43 -12.35 21.29
C GLY A 36 -9.71 -12.95 20.68
N ILE A 37 -10.43 -12.22 19.83
CA ILE A 37 -11.62 -12.72 19.12
C ILE A 37 -11.18 -13.55 17.90
N GLN A 38 -11.65 -14.80 17.82
CA GLN A 38 -11.35 -15.71 16.71
C GLN A 38 -12.33 -15.51 15.55
N LYS A 39 -12.17 -14.40 14.83
CA LYS A 39 -12.96 -14.06 13.63
C LYS A 39 -12.07 -13.47 12.54
N PRO A 40 -12.48 -13.58 11.26
CA PRO A 40 -11.77 -12.92 10.18
C PRO A 40 -11.79 -11.40 10.29
N ASP A 41 -10.68 -10.79 9.89
CA ASP A 41 -10.65 -9.35 9.60
C ASP A 41 -11.60 -9.03 8.42
N TYR A 42 -12.00 -7.77 8.26
CA TYR A 42 -12.98 -7.41 7.23
C TYR A 42 -12.79 -6.02 6.67
N LEU A 43 -13.25 -5.84 5.43
CA LEU A 43 -13.45 -4.53 4.83
C LEU A 43 -14.86 -4.04 5.18
N ALA A 44 -14.96 -2.90 5.85
CA ALA A 44 -16.20 -2.23 6.17
C ALA A 44 -16.52 -1.17 5.11
N THR A 45 -17.76 -1.16 4.62
CA THR A 45 -18.29 -0.06 3.80
C THR A 45 -19.15 0.84 4.67
N ILE A 46 -18.82 2.11 4.72
CA ILE A 46 -19.51 3.15 5.48
C ILE A 46 -20.20 4.10 4.51
N ASP A 47 -21.47 4.39 4.76
CA ASP A 47 -22.20 5.41 4.02
C ASP A 47 -21.82 6.80 4.52
N ALA A 48 -21.18 7.58 3.64
CA ALA A 48 -20.70 8.92 3.94
C ALA A 48 -21.58 10.01 3.30
N ASP A 49 -22.69 9.66 2.66
CA ASP A 49 -23.60 10.65 2.09
C ASP A 49 -24.50 11.28 3.16
N PRO A 50 -24.39 12.59 3.47
CA PRO A 50 -25.25 13.23 4.47
C PRO A 50 -26.74 13.21 4.12
N GLN A 51 -27.09 12.93 2.86
CA GLN A 51 -28.47 12.82 2.39
C GLN A 51 -29.03 11.39 2.46
N SER A 52 -28.18 10.39 2.74
CA SER A 52 -28.59 9.00 2.81
C SER A 52 -29.30 8.68 4.13
N PRO A 53 -30.36 7.84 4.13
CA PRO A 53 -30.98 7.35 5.36
C PRO A 53 -30.03 6.50 6.22
N THR A 54 -28.93 6.02 5.65
CA THR A 54 -27.90 5.24 6.35
C THR A 54 -26.61 6.03 6.61
N TYR A 55 -26.64 7.37 6.51
CA TYR A 55 -25.48 8.22 6.77
C TYR A 55 -24.79 7.87 8.09
N SER A 56 -23.45 7.80 8.08
CA SER A 56 -22.61 7.49 9.23
C SER A 56 -22.81 6.08 9.80
N GLN A 57 -23.27 5.13 8.97
CA GLN A 57 -23.43 3.72 9.35
C GLN A 57 -22.53 2.80 8.53
N VAL A 58 -22.09 1.71 9.16
CA VAL A 58 -21.50 0.56 8.45
C VAL A 58 -22.63 -0.19 7.74
N ILE A 59 -22.66 -0.11 6.41
CA ILE A 59 -23.72 -0.67 5.56
C ILE A 59 -23.36 -2.04 4.98
N SER A 60 -22.08 -2.40 4.93
CA SER A 60 -21.60 -3.73 4.55
C SER A 60 -20.31 -4.10 5.28
N ARG A 61 -20.09 -5.41 5.43
CA ARG A 61 -18.86 -6.02 5.93
C ARG A 61 -18.49 -7.19 5.04
N LEU A 62 -17.35 -7.10 4.36
CA LEU A 62 -16.75 -8.19 3.61
C LEU A 62 -15.66 -8.83 4.48
N GLU A 63 -16.00 -9.94 5.15
CA GLU A 63 -15.03 -10.75 5.89
C GLU A 63 -14.07 -11.44 4.91
N VAL A 64 -12.76 -11.41 5.20
CA VAL A 64 -11.80 -12.23 4.45
C VAL A 64 -11.96 -13.70 4.84
N PRO A 65 -11.53 -14.67 4.01
CA PRO A 65 -11.79 -16.09 4.32
C PRO A 65 -11.02 -16.63 5.53
N GLY A 66 -9.90 -16.00 5.91
CA GLY A 66 -8.98 -16.47 6.95
C GLY A 66 -9.06 -15.67 8.25
N ILE A 67 -8.49 -16.23 9.33
CA ILE A 67 -8.29 -15.53 10.60
C ILE A 67 -6.81 -15.18 10.73
N GLY A 68 -6.50 -14.00 11.25
CA GLY A 68 -5.12 -13.60 11.55
C GLY A 68 -4.37 -13.04 10.35
N ASP A 69 -5.07 -12.55 9.32
CA ASP A 69 -4.46 -11.85 8.20
C ASP A 69 -3.73 -10.58 8.66
N GLU A 70 -4.28 -9.87 9.66
CA GLU A 70 -3.86 -8.54 10.10
C GLU A 70 -3.87 -7.57 8.91
N LEU A 71 -5.07 -7.26 8.45
CA LEU A 71 -5.27 -6.23 7.44
C LEU A 71 -4.75 -4.88 7.96
N HIS A 72 -4.06 -4.11 7.12
CA HIS A 72 -3.38 -2.89 7.58
C HIS A 72 -3.54 -1.71 6.60
N HIS A 73 -2.72 -1.65 5.55
CA HIS A 73 -2.86 -0.68 4.46
C HIS A 73 -3.73 -1.25 3.34
N MET A 74 -4.18 -0.41 2.42
CA MET A 74 -4.87 -0.84 1.20
C MET A 74 -4.73 0.23 0.12
N GLY A 75 -4.84 -0.18 -1.14
CA GLY A 75 -4.71 0.70 -2.29
C GLY A 75 -5.54 0.25 -3.47
N TRP A 76 -5.83 1.18 -4.38
CA TRP A 76 -6.58 0.89 -5.61
C TRP A 76 -5.69 0.33 -6.71
N ASN A 77 -6.25 -0.53 -7.57
CA ASN A 77 -5.56 -1.06 -8.76
C ASN A 77 -5.14 0.04 -9.74
N ALA A 78 -5.95 1.11 -9.83
CA ALA A 78 -5.69 2.23 -10.72
C ALA A 78 -6.13 3.54 -10.07
N CYS A 79 -5.40 4.61 -10.38
CA CYS A 79 -5.58 5.92 -9.79
C CYS A 79 -5.32 7.02 -10.82
N SER A 80 -5.21 8.27 -10.37
CA SER A 80 -4.99 9.42 -11.26
C SER A 80 -3.71 9.31 -12.10
N SER A 81 -2.75 8.45 -11.75
CA SER A 81 -1.60 8.12 -12.61
C SER A 81 -2.01 7.57 -13.98
N CYS A 82 -3.25 7.08 -14.10
CA CYS A 82 -3.82 6.52 -15.33
C CYS A 82 -4.84 7.46 -15.98
N HIS A 83 -4.90 8.73 -15.59
CA HIS A 83 -5.92 9.67 -16.08
C HIS A 83 -5.94 9.71 -17.62
N ASP A 84 -4.79 9.74 -18.27
CA ASP A 84 -4.70 9.80 -19.74
C ASP A 84 -4.67 8.41 -20.42
N VAL A 85 -4.99 7.33 -19.69
CA VAL A 85 -4.97 5.96 -20.22
C VAL A 85 -6.40 5.43 -20.39
N PRO A 86 -6.93 5.40 -21.64
CA PRO A 86 -8.30 4.95 -21.89
C PRO A 86 -8.51 3.49 -21.53
N GLY A 87 -9.70 3.16 -20.99
CA GLY A 87 -10.10 1.78 -20.71
C GLY A 87 -9.63 1.23 -19.36
N ILE A 88 -8.80 1.96 -18.62
CA ILE A 88 -8.46 1.61 -17.23
C ILE A 88 -9.56 2.10 -16.29
N GLU A 89 -9.88 1.31 -15.27
CA GLU A 89 -10.87 1.63 -14.25
C GLU A 89 -10.29 1.46 -12.84
N ARG A 90 -10.63 2.41 -11.95
CA ARG A 90 -10.48 2.22 -10.50
C ARG A 90 -11.63 1.34 -10.03
N ARG A 91 -11.39 0.03 -9.99
CA ARG A 91 -12.41 -0.99 -9.74
C ARG A 91 -12.08 -1.85 -8.54
N TYR A 92 -10.83 -2.28 -8.44
CA TYR A 92 -10.40 -3.26 -7.45
C TYR A 92 -9.60 -2.59 -6.34
N LEU A 93 -9.98 -2.89 -5.11
CA LEU A 93 -9.22 -2.54 -3.93
C LEU A 93 -8.34 -3.72 -3.54
N ILE A 94 -7.03 -3.49 -3.43
CA ILE A 94 -6.06 -4.48 -2.97
C ILE A 94 -5.92 -4.30 -1.47
N VAL A 95 -6.26 -5.35 -0.73
CA VAL A 95 -6.30 -5.37 0.73
C VAL A 95 -5.34 -6.46 1.23
N PRO A 96 -4.08 -6.12 1.54
CA PRO A 96 -3.09 -7.07 2.04
C PRO A 96 -3.32 -7.47 3.50
N GLY A 97 -3.02 -8.73 3.82
CA GLY A 97 -2.83 -9.20 5.19
C GLY A 97 -1.34 -9.22 5.55
N VAL A 98 -0.90 -8.38 6.48
CA VAL A 98 0.52 -8.24 6.80
C VAL A 98 1.09 -9.51 7.45
N ARG A 99 0.29 -10.29 8.19
CA ARG A 99 0.74 -11.56 8.79
C ARG A 99 0.65 -12.74 7.83
N SER A 100 -0.44 -12.84 7.08
CA SER A 100 -0.67 -13.96 6.16
C SER A 100 0.16 -13.85 4.87
N SER A 101 0.53 -12.62 4.50
CA SER A 101 1.05 -12.26 3.19
C SER A 101 0.07 -12.49 2.03
N ASN A 102 -1.21 -12.76 2.32
CA ASN A 102 -2.24 -12.83 1.29
C ASN A 102 -2.59 -11.43 0.79
N LEU A 103 -2.97 -11.33 -0.48
CA LEU A 103 -3.55 -10.12 -1.06
C LEU A 103 -4.99 -10.41 -1.46
N HIS A 104 -5.95 -9.73 -0.82
CA HIS A 104 -7.37 -9.86 -1.12
C HIS A 104 -7.75 -8.81 -2.15
N ILE A 105 -8.16 -9.23 -3.34
CA ILE A 105 -8.59 -8.34 -4.42
C ILE A 105 -10.10 -8.21 -4.34
N VAL A 106 -10.59 -7.00 -4.07
CA VAL A 106 -12.01 -6.73 -3.80
C VAL A 106 -12.60 -5.89 -4.91
N ASP A 107 -13.63 -6.39 -5.58
CA ASP A 107 -14.41 -5.64 -6.56
C ASP A 107 -15.34 -4.64 -5.84
N CYS A 108 -15.12 -3.37 -6.13
CA CYS A 108 -15.89 -2.26 -5.56
C CYS A 108 -16.74 -1.52 -6.61
N LEU A 109 -16.79 -1.99 -7.87
CA LEU A 109 -17.51 -1.31 -8.95
C LEU A 109 -18.87 -1.94 -9.23
N ASP A 110 -18.97 -3.28 -9.21
CA ASP A 110 -20.22 -3.98 -9.51
C ASP A 110 -21.34 -3.61 -8.51
N ASP A 111 -21.01 -3.52 -7.21
CA ASP A 111 -21.87 -2.97 -6.16
C ASP A 111 -21.01 -2.24 -5.11
N PRO A 112 -20.80 -0.92 -5.24
CA PRO A 112 -19.96 -0.16 -4.32
C PRO A 112 -20.46 -0.18 -2.86
N ARG A 113 -21.77 -0.34 -2.65
CA ARG A 113 -22.34 -0.36 -1.30
C ARG A 113 -22.13 -1.71 -0.61
N ASN A 114 -21.86 -2.77 -1.39
CA ASN A 114 -21.61 -4.11 -0.89
C ASN A 114 -20.52 -4.83 -1.73
N PRO A 115 -19.24 -4.41 -1.58
CA PRO A 115 -18.12 -4.96 -2.34
C PRO A 115 -17.97 -6.47 -2.14
N LYS A 116 -17.35 -7.13 -3.12
CA LYS A 116 -17.18 -8.59 -3.11
C LYS A 116 -15.73 -8.98 -3.36
N LEU A 117 -15.31 -10.06 -2.71
CA LEU A 117 -14.01 -10.66 -2.99
C LEU A 117 -14.00 -11.17 -4.44
N HIS A 118 -13.07 -10.65 -5.24
CA HIS A 118 -12.85 -11.06 -6.62
C HIS A 118 -11.91 -12.28 -6.67
N MET A 119 -10.76 -12.17 -6.01
CA MET A 119 -9.77 -13.24 -5.92
C MET A 119 -8.82 -13.03 -4.74
N ILE A 120 -8.00 -14.05 -4.46
CA ILE A 120 -6.91 -13.98 -3.47
C ILE A 120 -5.61 -14.39 -4.15
N ILE A 121 -4.59 -13.54 -4.06
CA ILE A 121 -3.22 -13.93 -4.35
C ILE A 121 -2.65 -14.55 -3.06
N GLN A 122 -2.28 -15.83 -3.13
CA GLN A 122 -1.82 -16.56 -1.95
C GLN A 122 -0.44 -16.08 -1.53
N GLY A 123 -0.26 -15.82 -0.23
CA GLY A 123 1.03 -15.42 0.32
C GLY A 123 2.13 -16.47 0.12
N ALA A 124 1.75 -17.75 0.06
CA ALA A 124 2.68 -18.82 -0.26
C ALA A 124 3.28 -18.69 -1.68
N ASP A 125 2.47 -18.29 -2.66
CA ASP A 125 2.93 -18.09 -4.04
C ASP A 125 3.83 -16.86 -4.15
N ILE A 126 3.50 -15.78 -3.43
CA ILE A 126 4.34 -14.58 -3.34
C ILE A 126 5.71 -14.95 -2.77
N LYS A 127 5.73 -15.62 -1.61
CA LYS A 127 6.95 -16.09 -0.95
C LYS A 127 7.79 -16.97 -1.88
N ALA A 128 7.17 -17.95 -2.52
CA ALA A 128 7.86 -18.88 -3.41
C ALA A 128 8.46 -18.20 -4.65
N LYS A 129 7.77 -17.22 -5.23
CA LYS A 129 8.22 -16.54 -6.46
C LYS A 129 9.21 -15.42 -6.21
N THR A 130 9.15 -14.75 -5.06
CA THR A 130 9.85 -13.47 -4.85
C THR A 130 10.73 -13.41 -3.61
N ASN A 131 10.65 -14.42 -2.74
CA ASN A 131 11.25 -14.41 -1.42
C ASN A 131 10.83 -13.16 -0.60
N LEU A 132 9.56 -12.73 -0.72
CA LEU A 132 9.01 -11.58 0.01
C LEU A 132 7.82 -11.99 0.88
N SER A 133 7.62 -11.28 1.99
CA SER A 133 6.49 -11.43 2.89
C SER A 133 6.11 -10.10 3.56
N ALA A 134 5.02 -10.13 4.33
CA ALA A 134 4.49 -8.97 5.04
C ALA A 134 4.23 -7.76 4.13
N PRO A 135 3.25 -7.86 3.21
CA PRO A 135 2.85 -6.75 2.37
C PRO A 135 2.29 -5.60 3.21
N HIS A 136 2.68 -4.38 2.87
CA HIS A 136 2.30 -3.17 3.59
C HIS A 136 1.68 -2.13 2.65
N THR A 137 2.45 -1.18 2.14
CA THR A 137 1.94 -0.07 1.33
C THR A 137 1.66 -0.54 -0.09
N VAL A 138 0.50 -0.14 -0.64
CA VAL A 138 0.08 -0.45 -2.00
C VAL A 138 -0.02 0.84 -2.81
N HIS A 139 0.70 0.89 -3.94
CA HIS A 139 0.56 1.95 -4.93
C HIS A 139 0.32 1.39 -6.33
N CYS A 140 -0.72 1.90 -6.99
CA CYS A 140 -0.86 1.88 -8.45
C CYS A 140 0.39 2.51 -9.10
N LEU A 141 0.86 1.99 -10.21
CA LEU A 141 1.89 2.56 -11.10
C LEU A 141 1.44 2.36 -12.55
N GLY A 142 0.70 3.33 -13.09
CA GLY A 142 0.01 3.09 -14.36
C GLY A 142 -0.95 1.90 -14.22
N SER A 143 -0.91 0.96 -15.16
CA SER A 143 -1.68 -0.29 -15.11
C SER A 143 -1.18 -1.32 -14.08
N ASP A 144 0.05 -1.15 -13.61
CA ASP A 144 0.73 -2.10 -12.73
C ASP A 144 0.60 -1.67 -11.26
N ILE A 145 0.97 -2.54 -10.34
CA ILE A 145 0.87 -2.30 -8.89
C ILE A 145 2.20 -2.66 -8.25
N ILE A 146 2.69 -1.79 -7.38
CA ILE A 146 3.85 -2.02 -6.52
C ILE A 146 3.38 -2.07 -5.08
N ILE A 147 3.91 -3.04 -4.32
CA ILE A 147 3.58 -3.24 -2.92
C ILE A 147 4.88 -3.35 -2.12
N SER A 148 5.05 -2.56 -1.06
CA SER A 148 6.17 -2.75 -0.14
C SER A 148 5.99 -4.01 0.68
N MET A 149 7.07 -4.75 0.85
CA MET A 149 7.10 -6.04 1.55
C MET A 149 8.16 -5.93 2.66
N LEU A 150 7.75 -6.10 3.91
CA LEU A 150 8.60 -5.74 5.07
C LEU A 150 9.72 -6.74 5.36
N GLY A 151 9.67 -7.94 4.79
CA GLY A 151 10.72 -8.94 4.99
C GLY A 151 10.79 -10.00 3.90
N ASP A 152 11.79 -10.87 4.04
CA ASP A 152 11.96 -12.06 3.22
C ASP A 152 10.86 -13.10 3.47
N ALA A 153 10.85 -14.23 2.76
CA ALA A 153 9.82 -15.24 2.94
C ALA A 153 9.81 -15.91 4.34
N GLN A 154 10.88 -15.76 5.11
CA GLN A 154 11.05 -16.26 6.47
C GLN A 154 10.80 -15.17 7.53
N GLY A 155 10.45 -13.95 7.13
CA GLY A 155 10.17 -12.83 8.03
C GLY A 155 11.41 -12.08 8.52
N ASN A 156 12.58 -12.28 7.91
CA ASN A 156 13.80 -11.52 8.23
C ASN A 156 13.96 -10.34 7.27
N ALA A 157 14.94 -9.48 7.56
CA ALA A 157 15.41 -8.46 6.64
C ALA A 157 16.42 -9.05 5.63
N PRO A 158 16.54 -8.46 4.42
CA PRO A 158 15.76 -7.34 3.91
C PRO A 158 14.41 -7.75 3.33
N GLY A 159 13.51 -6.78 3.27
CA GLY A 159 12.26 -6.85 2.51
C GLY A 159 12.46 -6.54 1.02
N GLY A 160 11.51 -5.82 0.42
CA GLY A 160 11.60 -5.35 -0.96
C GLY A 160 10.25 -4.92 -1.53
N TYR A 161 10.10 -4.97 -2.85
CA TYR A 161 8.89 -4.51 -3.52
C TYR A 161 8.32 -5.58 -4.44
N LEU A 162 7.07 -5.96 -4.21
CA LEU A 162 6.33 -6.88 -5.05
C LEU A 162 5.74 -6.12 -6.24
N HIS A 163 5.90 -6.67 -7.45
CA HIS A 163 5.32 -6.16 -8.69
C HIS A 163 4.19 -7.07 -9.17
N LEU A 164 2.99 -6.51 -9.30
CA LEU A 164 1.85 -7.13 -9.95
C LEU A 164 1.51 -6.40 -11.26
N ASN A 165 1.08 -7.14 -12.27
CA ASN A 165 0.52 -6.55 -13.50
C ASN A 165 -0.97 -6.21 -13.32
N GLU A 166 -1.58 -5.65 -14.37
CA GLU A 166 -3.01 -5.28 -14.41
C GLU A 166 -4.00 -6.42 -14.16
N ASN A 167 -3.57 -7.67 -14.40
CA ASN A 167 -4.37 -8.87 -14.19
C ASN A 167 -4.12 -9.50 -12.81
N PHE A 168 -3.38 -8.81 -11.93
CA PHE A 168 -2.97 -9.28 -10.61
C PHE A 168 -2.01 -10.49 -10.62
N ASP A 169 -1.34 -10.76 -11.74
CA ASP A 169 -0.30 -11.78 -11.79
C ASP A 169 0.96 -11.27 -11.08
N ILE A 170 1.61 -12.16 -10.33
CA ILE A 170 2.93 -11.89 -9.74
C ILE A 170 3.97 -11.86 -10.86
N VAL A 171 4.45 -10.66 -11.20
CA VAL A 171 5.54 -10.44 -12.15
C VAL A 171 6.86 -10.82 -11.51
N GLY A 172 7.07 -10.43 -10.24
CA GLY A 172 8.29 -10.68 -9.51
C GLY A 172 8.58 -9.60 -8.48
N ARG A 173 9.86 -9.35 -8.25
CA ARG A 173 10.35 -8.19 -7.51
C ARG A 173 10.39 -6.98 -8.45
N TRP A 174 10.02 -5.80 -7.97
CA TRP A 174 10.02 -4.58 -8.80
C TRP A 174 11.45 -4.06 -9.01
N GLU A 175 12.25 -4.04 -7.94
CA GLU A 175 13.57 -3.45 -7.91
C GLU A 175 14.63 -4.27 -8.65
N ASN A 176 15.58 -3.57 -9.28
CA ASN A 176 16.76 -4.17 -9.92
C ASN A 176 17.96 -4.25 -8.96
N ASP A 177 18.10 -3.27 -8.05
CA ASP A 177 19.19 -3.20 -7.07
C ASP A 177 18.76 -2.43 -5.82
N MET A 178 18.84 -3.08 -4.66
CA MET A 178 18.52 -2.49 -3.36
C MET A 178 19.73 -1.88 -2.64
N GLY A 179 20.94 -2.03 -3.18
CA GLY A 179 22.16 -1.67 -2.46
C GLY A 179 22.21 -2.32 -1.06
N ASP A 180 22.49 -1.50 -0.04
CA ASP A 180 22.65 -1.94 1.35
C ASP A 180 21.40 -1.71 2.23
N ILE A 181 20.23 -1.51 1.63
CA ILE A 181 18.97 -1.29 2.37
C ILE A 181 18.67 -2.49 3.28
N LYS A 182 18.41 -2.20 4.55
CA LYS A 182 18.20 -3.23 5.58
C LYS A 182 16.72 -3.49 5.80
N PHE A 183 15.93 -2.43 5.91
CA PHE A 183 14.52 -2.55 6.23
C PHE A 183 13.66 -1.88 5.16
N GLY A 184 12.41 -2.31 5.06
CA GLY A 184 11.38 -1.63 4.28
C GLY A 184 10.22 -1.22 5.18
N TYR A 185 9.47 -0.22 4.76
CA TYR A 185 8.20 0.16 5.37
C TYR A 185 7.26 0.76 4.32
N ASP A 186 7.30 2.08 4.18
CA ASP A 186 6.48 2.84 3.26
C ASP A 186 7.32 3.28 2.06
N PHE A 187 6.65 3.60 0.97
CA PHE A 187 7.30 4.22 -0.17
C PHE A 187 6.29 5.07 -0.93
N TRP A 188 6.79 6.09 -1.60
CA TRP A 188 6.03 6.86 -2.57
C TRP A 188 6.97 7.24 -3.71
N TYR A 189 6.43 7.51 -4.89
CA TYR A 189 7.19 7.95 -6.06
C TYR A 189 6.68 9.28 -6.67
N GLN A 190 7.58 10.02 -7.30
CA GLN A 190 7.33 11.23 -8.07
C GLN A 190 7.90 11.06 -9.49
N PRO A 191 7.08 10.65 -10.48
CA PRO A 191 7.59 10.28 -11.80
C PRO A 191 8.23 11.44 -12.57
N ARG A 192 7.72 12.68 -12.42
CA ARG A 192 8.28 13.86 -13.10
C ARG A 192 9.72 14.18 -12.68
N HIS A 193 10.11 13.71 -11.50
CA HIS A 193 11.44 13.88 -10.95
C HIS A 193 12.28 12.59 -11.02
N ASN A 194 11.77 11.53 -11.67
CA ASN A 194 12.40 10.21 -11.73
C ASN A 194 12.85 9.68 -10.36
N VAL A 195 12.02 9.86 -9.32
CA VAL A 195 12.39 9.47 -7.95
C VAL A 195 11.32 8.62 -7.30
N MET A 196 11.78 7.61 -6.56
CA MET A 196 11.01 6.99 -5.48
C MET A 196 11.76 7.22 -4.18
N VAL A 197 11.02 7.43 -3.10
CA VAL A 197 11.56 7.48 -1.75
C VAL A 197 10.92 6.39 -0.93
N SER A 198 11.73 5.66 -0.18
CA SER A 198 11.25 4.64 0.76
C SER A 198 11.84 4.83 2.14
N SER A 199 11.14 4.28 3.12
CA SER A 199 11.48 4.37 4.54
C SER A 199 11.66 3.00 5.17
N GLU A 200 11.98 3.00 6.46
CA GLU A 200 12.41 1.82 7.20
C GLU A 200 11.63 1.65 8.50
N TRP A 201 11.16 0.43 8.76
CA TRP A 201 10.63 0.03 10.06
C TRP A 201 11.47 -1.08 10.66
N ALA A 202 11.04 -2.33 10.53
CA ALA A 202 11.75 -3.49 11.05
C ALA A 202 11.31 -4.74 10.28
N ALA A 203 12.10 -5.81 10.40
CA ALA A 203 11.70 -7.11 9.85
C ALA A 203 10.51 -7.72 10.61
N PRO A 204 9.64 -8.52 9.95
CA PRO A 204 8.50 -9.20 10.57
C PRO A 204 8.81 -9.93 11.89
N ASN A 205 9.91 -10.68 11.94
CA ASN A 205 10.31 -11.42 13.13
C ASN A 205 10.68 -10.52 14.33
N THR A 206 10.91 -9.22 14.09
CA THR A 206 11.15 -8.23 15.14
C THR A 206 9.84 -7.63 15.65
N PHE A 207 8.94 -7.19 14.77
CA PHE A 207 7.76 -6.42 15.20
C PHE A 207 6.51 -7.28 15.49
N MET A 208 6.36 -8.45 14.85
CA MET A 208 5.14 -9.27 15.01
C MET A 208 4.92 -9.81 16.43
N PRO A 209 5.95 -10.10 17.25
CA PRO A 209 5.77 -10.43 18.66
C PRO A 209 5.29 -9.26 19.53
N GLY A 210 5.42 -8.02 19.04
CA GLY A 210 5.18 -6.78 19.78
C GLY A 210 6.42 -5.89 19.79
N PHE A 211 6.23 -4.60 20.03
CA PHE A 211 7.34 -3.64 20.11
C PHE A 211 8.17 -3.87 21.39
N ASP A 212 9.49 -3.89 21.25
CA ASP A 212 10.46 -3.95 22.34
C ASP A 212 11.53 -2.88 22.15
N LEU A 213 11.71 -2.03 23.16
CA LEU A 213 12.68 -0.94 23.13
C LEU A 213 14.13 -1.46 23.13
N GLU A 214 14.40 -2.63 23.70
CA GLU A 214 15.74 -3.24 23.66
C GLU A 214 16.15 -3.57 22.21
N GLU A 215 15.20 -3.97 21.37
CA GLU A 215 15.46 -4.29 19.96
C GLU A 215 15.82 -3.05 19.13
N VAL A 216 15.37 -1.85 19.54
CA VAL A 216 15.85 -0.58 18.98
C VAL A 216 17.33 -0.39 19.31
N GLY A 217 17.74 -0.66 20.55
CA GLY A 217 19.14 -0.64 20.98
C GLY A 217 20.02 -1.67 20.28
N HIS A 218 19.44 -2.79 19.83
CA HIS A 218 20.11 -3.79 19.00
C HIS A 218 20.12 -3.46 17.50
N LEU A 219 19.67 -2.27 17.10
CA LEU A 219 19.63 -1.81 15.72
C LEU A 219 18.74 -2.66 14.81
N LYS A 220 17.65 -3.22 15.36
CA LYS A 220 16.64 -3.97 14.58
C LYS A 220 15.52 -3.08 14.01
N TYR A 221 15.61 -1.78 14.25
CA TYR A 221 14.70 -0.77 13.74
C TYR A 221 15.43 0.23 12.84
N GLY A 222 14.74 0.69 11.81
CA GLY A 222 15.19 1.61 10.79
C GLY A 222 15.46 3.01 11.28
N ARG A 223 16.29 3.73 10.52
CA ARG A 223 16.71 5.11 10.81
C ARG A 223 17.20 5.86 9.57
N GLU A 224 16.94 5.28 8.41
CA GLU A 224 17.38 5.79 7.11
C GLU A 224 16.16 5.98 6.19
N ILE A 225 16.32 6.86 5.22
CA ILE A 225 15.42 6.95 4.05
C ILE A 225 16.26 6.75 2.80
N HIS A 226 15.65 6.18 1.77
CA HIS A 226 16.35 5.77 0.56
C HIS A 226 15.75 6.47 -0.65
N PHE A 227 16.61 7.10 -1.45
CA PHE A 227 16.27 7.76 -2.70
C PHE A 227 16.66 6.85 -3.85
N TRP A 228 15.69 6.57 -4.71
CA TRP A 228 15.81 5.63 -5.81
C TRP A 228 15.72 6.35 -7.13
N ASN A 229 16.53 5.92 -8.09
CA ASN A 229 16.26 6.17 -9.49
C ASN A 229 15.05 5.32 -9.90
N PHE A 230 13.93 5.97 -10.19
CA PHE A 230 12.67 5.28 -10.38
C PHE A 230 12.61 4.46 -11.68
N GLU A 231 13.12 5.02 -12.77
CA GLU A 231 13.21 4.36 -14.08
C GLU A 231 14.18 3.18 -14.06
N GLU A 232 15.35 3.35 -13.45
CA GLU A 232 16.37 2.30 -13.36
C GLU A 232 16.09 1.29 -12.24
N LYS A 233 15.13 1.60 -11.36
CA LYS A 233 14.69 0.78 -10.22
C LYS A 233 15.84 0.37 -9.30
N ARG A 234 16.72 1.33 -9.00
CA ARG A 234 17.88 1.14 -8.12
C ARG A 234 18.03 2.27 -7.13
N VAL A 235 18.53 1.94 -5.94
CA VAL A 235 18.88 2.97 -4.94
C VAL A 235 20.07 3.79 -5.44
N GLU A 236 20.01 5.12 -5.28
CA GLU A 236 21.11 6.03 -5.59
C GLU A 236 21.71 6.67 -4.34
N GLU A 237 20.87 6.98 -3.36
CA GLU A 237 21.30 7.64 -2.14
C GLU A 237 20.52 7.09 -0.94
N THR A 238 21.21 7.01 0.20
CA THR A 238 20.61 6.67 1.49
C THR A 238 21.00 7.74 2.48
N MET A 239 20.00 8.30 3.15
CA MET A 239 20.19 9.35 4.14
C MET A 239 19.88 8.82 5.53
N TYR A 240 20.88 8.90 6.41
CA TYR A 240 20.69 8.69 7.84
C TYR A 240 20.01 9.91 8.46
N LEU A 241 18.91 9.69 9.18
CA LEU A 241 18.09 10.76 9.75
C LEU A 241 18.55 11.25 11.13
N GLY A 242 19.64 10.67 11.67
CA GLY A 242 20.13 11.01 13.00
C GLY A 242 19.40 10.25 14.12
N GLU A 243 19.75 10.59 15.36
CA GLU A 243 19.17 9.96 16.57
C GLU A 243 17.72 10.40 16.83
N ASP A 244 17.28 11.53 16.27
CA ASP A 244 15.89 12.03 16.37
C ASP A 244 15.01 11.55 15.20
N GLY A 245 15.55 10.68 14.34
CA GLY A 245 14.92 10.20 13.11
C GLY A 245 14.69 8.70 13.10
N LEU A 246 14.47 8.09 14.28
CA LEU A 246 14.33 6.65 14.41
C LEU A 246 12.93 6.21 13.95
N VAL A 247 12.87 5.05 13.32
CA VAL A 247 11.64 4.46 12.79
C VAL A 247 10.91 5.44 11.86
N PRO A 248 11.54 5.84 10.73
CA PRO A 248 10.86 6.65 9.73
C PRO A 248 9.74 5.82 9.09
N LEU A 249 8.50 6.23 9.32
CA LEU A 249 7.32 5.54 8.84
C LEU A 249 6.84 6.14 7.51
N GLU A 250 5.76 6.92 7.55
CA GLU A 250 5.01 7.34 6.37
C GLU A 250 5.76 8.38 5.53
N VAL A 251 5.97 8.10 4.25
CA VAL A 251 6.58 9.00 3.26
C VAL A 251 5.47 9.72 2.50
N ARG A 252 5.48 11.05 2.48
CA ARG A 252 4.46 11.86 1.81
C ARG A 252 5.10 12.97 1.00
N PHE A 253 5.04 12.87 -0.32
CA PHE A 253 5.37 14.00 -1.19
C PHE A 253 4.28 15.07 -1.12
N HIS A 254 4.65 16.31 -1.44
CA HIS A 254 3.66 17.27 -1.91
C HIS A 254 2.87 16.68 -3.07
N HIS A 255 1.57 17.00 -3.13
CA HIS A 255 0.72 16.56 -4.24
C HIS A 255 1.01 17.32 -5.55
N ASP A 256 1.59 18.52 -5.47
CA ASP A 256 2.10 19.23 -6.64
C ASP A 256 3.25 18.43 -7.27
N PRO A 257 3.07 17.86 -8.48
CA PRO A 257 4.06 16.99 -9.10
C PRO A 257 5.32 17.74 -9.59
N ASP A 258 5.34 19.07 -9.54
CA ASP A 258 6.53 19.88 -9.84
C ASP A 258 7.32 20.23 -8.56
N SER A 259 6.80 19.89 -7.38
CA SER A 259 7.45 20.11 -6.10
C SER A 259 8.40 18.97 -5.74
N THR A 260 9.63 19.31 -5.43
CA THR A 260 10.65 18.38 -4.94
C THR A 260 10.58 18.10 -3.42
N HIS A 261 9.56 18.61 -2.74
CA HIS A 261 9.43 18.49 -1.28
C HIS A 261 8.58 17.28 -0.87
N GLY A 262 8.98 16.65 0.23
CA GLY A 262 8.22 15.61 0.91
C GLY A 262 8.48 15.63 2.40
N PHE A 263 7.72 14.82 3.12
CA PHE A 263 7.78 14.64 4.57
C PHE A 263 7.91 13.16 4.89
N VAL A 264 8.58 12.87 6.00
CA VAL A 264 8.57 11.56 6.64
C VAL A 264 8.31 11.72 8.13
N GLY A 265 7.46 10.86 8.69
CA GLY A 265 7.21 10.84 10.13
C GLY A 265 8.16 9.87 10.84
N ALA A 266 9.05 10.37 11.69
CA ALA A 266 9.81 9.54 12.62
C ALA A 266 8.95 9.22 13.86
N ALA A 267 8.91 7.93 14.24
CA ALA A 267 8.08 7.49 15.36
C ALA A 267 8.81 7.48 16.71
N LEU A 268 10.15 7.53 16.69
CA LEU A 268 11.00 7.58 17.89
C LEU A 268 12.08 8.66 17.78
#